data_AF-A0A962RF93-F1
#
_entry.id   AF-A0A962RF93-F1
#
_cell.length_a   1.000
_cell.length_b   1.000
_cell.length_c   1.000
_cell.angle_alpha   90.00
_cell.angle_beta   90.00
_cell.angle_gamma   90.00
#
_symmetry.space_group_name_H-M   'P 1'
#
loop_
_entity.id
_entity.type
_entity.pdbx_description
1 polymer ?
#
loop_
_entity_poly.entity_id
_entity_poly.type
_entity_poly.pdbx_seq_one_letter_code
_entity_poly.pdbx_strand_id
1 'polypeptide(L)'
;MTPSTNKPWLDQVIEETLEPDLPICDPHHHLWEFRTERVAHKYLLDEILADVYAGHNVVSTVFIECGAMYRTSGPETLRVVGETEFVN
;
A
#
# COMPACT_ATOMS: atom_id res chain seq x y z
N MET A 1 12.81 -6.91 -2.56
CA MET A 1 11.97 -6.18 -1.58
C MET A 1 12.79 -5.93 -0.33
N THR A 2 12.72 -4.73 0.23
CA THR A 2 13.21 -4.47 1.60
C THR A 2 11.99 -4.66 2.52
N PRO A 3 11.91 -5.75 3.30
CA PRO A 3 10.77 -6.00 4.17
C PRO A 3 10.63 -4.90 5.22
N SER A 4 9.41 -4.71 5.74
CA SER A 4 9.19 -3.87 6.90
C SER A 4 10.02 -4.35 8.09
N THR A 5 10.46 -3.41 8.94
CA THR A 5 11.34 -3.73 10.08
C THR A 5 10.65 -4.61 11.14
N ASN A 6 9.31 -4.69 11.11
CA ASN A 6 8.51 -5.58 11.96
C ASN A 6 8.16 -6.94 11.31
N LYS A 7 8.72 -7.30 10.14
CA LYS A 7 8.44 -8.58 9.49
C LYS A 7 8.62 -9.81 10.41
N PRO A 8 9.68 -9.91 11.25
CA PRO A 8 9.81 -11.04 12.18
C PRO A 8 8.67 -11.15 13.21
N TRP A 9 8.01 -10.05 13.54
CA TRP A 9 6.83 -10.04 14.42
C TRP A 9 5.57 -10.50 13.68
N LEU A 10 5.36 -10.04 12.44
CA LEU A 10 4.24 -10.46 11.60
C LEU A 10 4.27 -11.97 11.28
N ASP A 11 5.47 -12.55 11.18
CA ASP A 11 5.65 -13.96 10.84
C ASP A 11 5.47 -14.92 12.04
N GLN A 12 5.11 -14.42 13.23
CA GLN A 12 4.95 -15.26 14.42
C GLN A 12 3.75 -16.20 14.34
N VAL A 13 2.68 -15.79 13.68
CA VAL A 13 1.43 -16.55 13.57
C VAL A 13 0.89 -16.38 12.16
N ILE A 14 0.61 -17.51 11.51
CA ILE A 14 -0.07 -17.55 10.21
C ILE A 14 -1.42 -18.22 10.42
N GLU A 15 -2.49 -17.48 10.12
CA GLU A 15 -3.87 -17.96 10.26
C GLU A 15 -4.38 -18.53 8.93
N GLU A 16 -5.33 -19.47 9.01
CA GLU A 16 -6.01 -19.99 7.83
C GLU A 16 -6.98 -18.95 7.27
N THR A 17 -6.95 -18.75 5.95
CA THR A 17 -7.87 -17.83 5.27
C THR A 17 -9.31 -18.34 5.36
N LEU A 18 -10.19 -17.53 5.94
CA LEU A 18 -11.62 -17.80 5.96
C LEU A 18 -12.25 -17.37 4.63
N GLU A 19 -13.15 -18.22 4.12
CA GLU A 19 -13.90 -17.98 2.87
C GLU A 19 -13.00 -17.49 1.72
N PRO A 20 -11.97 -18.28 1.32
CA PRO A 20 -10.94 -17.82 0.40
C PRO A 20 -11.46 -17.38 -0.96
N ASP A 21 -12.63 -17.87 -1.38
CA ASP A 21 -13.25 -17.51 -2.66
C ASP A 21 -14.13 -16.25 -2.60
N LEU A 22 -14.46 -15.73 -1.40
CA LEU A 22 -15.33 -14.56 -1.24
C LEU A 22 -14.66 -13.33 -1.87
N PRO A 23 -15.26 -12.70 -2.90
CA PRO A 23 -14.67 -11.52 -3.53
C PRO A 23 -14.71 -10.33 -2.56
N ILE A 24 -13.53 -9.76 -2.30
CA ILE A 24 -13.34 -8.65 -1.38
C ILE A 24 -12.88 -7.40 -2.15
N CYS A 25 -13.46 -6.26 -1.80
CA CYS A 25 -12.88 -4.97 -2.09
C CYS A 25 -12.16 -4.47 -0.83
N ASP A 26 -10.85 -4.29 -0.91
CA ASP A 26 -10.10 -3.57 0.13
C ASP A 26 -10.38 -2.07 -0.02
N PRO A 27 -11.13 -1.44 0.90
CA PRO A 27 -11.58 -0.07 0.70
C PRO A 27 -10.49 0.98 0.99
N HIS A 28 -9.29 0.57 1.42
CA HIS A 28 -8.29 1.52 1.87
C HIS A 28 -6.87 0.93 1.84
N HIS A 29 -6.06 1.37 0.89
CA HIS A 29 -4.60 1.26 0.96
C HIS A 29 -3.92 2.60 0.67
N HIS A 30 -2.64 2.70 1.03
CA HIS A 30 -1.78 3.82 0.64
C HIS A 30 -0.58 3.28 -0.13
N LEU A 31 0.07 4.13 -0.92
CA LEU A 31 1.33 3.84 -1.59
C LEU A 31 2.32 4.95 -1.29
N TRP A 32 3.55 4.59 -0.94
CA TRP A 32 4.59 5.57 -0.61
C TRP A 32 5.99 5.02 -0.84
N GLU A 33 6.93 5.96 -0.95
CA GLU A 33 8.37 5.71 -0.90
C GLU A 33 9.03 6.77 -0.01
N PHE A 34 10.24 6.49 0.47
CA PHE A 34 11.06 7.42 1.27
C PHE A 34 10.48 7.82 2.64
N ARG A 35 9.61 6.98 3.24
CA ARG A 35 9.09 7.17 4.60
C ARG A 35 10.00 6.54 5.64
N THR A 36 11.22 7.05 5.78
CA THR A 36 12.26 6.48 6.67
C THR A 36 11.88 6.47 8.16
N GLU A 37 10.86 7.21 8.53
CA GLU A 37 10.30 7.24 9.88
C GLU A 37 9.30 6.11 10.16
N ARG A 38 8.84 5.39 9.12
CA ARG A 38 7.86 4.31 9.24
C ARG A 38 8.51 2.94 9.34
N VAL A 39 7.76 1.97 9.82
CA VAL A 39 8.18 0.56 9.88
C VAL A 39 8.46 -0.02 8.48
N ALA A 40 7.70 0.42 7.48
CA ALA A 40 7.94 0.18 6.06
C ALA A 40 8.35 1.49 5.38
N HIS A 41 9.62 1.60 4.97
CA HIS A 41 10.13 2.80 4.30
C HIS A 41 9.52 3.02 2.91
N LYS A 42 9.08 1.92 2.30
CA LYS A 42 8.48 1.85 0.98
C LYS A 42 7.29 0.87 1.04
N TYR A 43 6.22 1.22 0.35
CA TYR A 43 5.08 0.35 0.10
C TYR A 43 4.47 0.76 -1.24
N LEU A 44 4.85 0.08 -2.32
CA LEU A 44 4.42 0.33 -3.70
C LEU A 44 3.78 -0.95 -4.29
N LEU A 45 3.68 -1.03 -5.62
CA LEU A 45 3.01 -2.11 -6.34
C LEU A 45 3.45 -3.52 -5.89
N ASP A 46 4.75 -3.75 -5.78
CA ASP A 46 5.29 -5.04 -5.37
C ASP A 46 4.79 -5.45 -3.98
N GLU A 47 4.78 -4.51 -3.03
CA GLU A 47 4.36 -4.76 -1.66
C GLU A 47 2.85 -4.99 -1.54
N ILE A 48 2.01 -4.17 -2.20
CA ILE A 48 0.55 -4.39 -2.18
C ILE A 48 0.18 -5.71 -2.86
N LEU A 49 0.84 -6.10 -3.95
CA LEU A 49 0.60 -7.38 -4.63
C LEU A 49 0.92 -8.57 -3.71
N ALA A 50 1.99 -8.49 -2.91
CA ALA A 50 2.31 -9.53 -1.94
C ALA A 50 1.19 -9.68 -0.90
N ASP A 51 0.60 -8.58 -0.44
CA ASP A 51 -0.46 -8.59 0.58
C ASP A 51 -1.82 -9.03 -0.01
N VAL A 52 -2.21 -8.55 -1.20
CA VAL A 52 -3.50 -8.95 -1.80
C VAL A 52 -3.52 -10.39 -2.30
N TYR A 53 -2.34 -11.01 -2.51
CA TYR A 53 -2.20 -12.43 -2.83
C TYR A 53 -1.87 -13.31 -1.61
N ALA A 54 -1.97 -12.79 -0.39
CA ALA A 54 -1.62 -13.53 0.83
C ALA A 54 -2.66 -14.59 1.27
N GLY A 55 -3.83 -14.65 0.61
CA GLY A 55 -4.80 -15.74 0.81
C GLY A 55 -6.24 -15.37 0.45
N HIS A 56 -6.71 -14.20 0.89
CA HIS A 56 -8.06 -13.72 0.58
C HIS A 56 -8.21 -13.33 -0.90
N ASN A 57 -9.39 -13.53 -1.48
CA ASN A 57 -9.72 -13.12 -2.85
C ASN A 57 -10.02 -11.60 -2.95
N VAL A 58 -8.97 -10.77 -2.84
CA VAL A 58 -9.06 -9.32 -3.05
C VAL A 58 -9.09 -9.04 -4.55
N VAL A 59 -10.24 -8.61 -5.08
CA VAL A 59 -10.45 -8.37 -6.52
C VAL A 59 -10.35 -6.90 -6.92
N SER A 60 -10.43 -6.01 -5.94
CA SER A 60 -10.27 -4.57 -6.13
C SER A 60 -9.77 -3.93 -4.84
N THR A 61 -9.07 -2.80 -4.96
CA THR A 61 -8.69 -1.99 -3.82
C THR A 61 -8.83 -0.51 -4.13
N VAL A 62 -8.98 0.33 -3.11
CA VAL A 62 -9.10 1.78 -3.21
C VAL A 62 -7.86 2.43 -2.63
N PHE A 63 -7.11 3.13 -3.49
CA PHE A 63 -5.99 3.97 -3.07
C PHE A 63 -6.49 5.25 -2.38
N ILE A 64 -5.89 5.59 -1.25
CA ILE A 64 -6.15 6.81 -0.50
C ILE A 64 -4.86 7.64 -0.43
N GLU A 65 -4.98 8.93 -0.73
CA GLU A 65 -3.87 9.89 -0.66
C GLU A 65 -3.23 9.93 0.74
N CYS A 66 -1.90 9.96 0.81
CA CYS A 66 -1.12 10.01 2.04
C CYS A 66 0.01 11.05 2.03
N GLY A 67 -0.02 11.99 1.08
CA GLY A 67 0.98 13.04 0.93
C GLY A 67 2.28 12.55 0.30
N ALA A 68 2.21 11.51 -0.55
CA ALA A 68 3.34 10.95 -1.29
C ALA A 68 3.39 11.52 -2.71
N MET A 69 4.59 11.69 -3.28
CA MET A 69 4.76 12.05 -4.69
C MET A 69 4.03 13.33 -5.16
N TYR A 70 3.82 14.30 -4.26
CA TYR A 70 3.34 15.63 -4.65
C TYR A 70 4.30 16.27 -5.66
N ARG A 71 3.74 17.04 -6.60
CA ARG A 71 4.55 17.76 -7.59
C ARG A 71 5.52 18.72 -6.88
N THR A 72 6.78 18.71 -7.31
CA THR A 72 7.81 19.61 -6.77
C THR A 72 7.73 21.04 -7.32
N SER A 73 6.87 21.28 -8.31
CA SER A 73 6.66 22.57 -8.97
C SER A 73 5.19 22.82 -9.30
N GLY A 74 4.86 24.03 -9.74
CA GLY A 74 3.49 24.46 -10.04
C GLY A 74 2.73 25.08 -8.84
N PRO A 75 1.45 25.47 -9.04
CA PRO A 75 0.61 26.06 -8.01
C PRO A 75 0.49 25.13 -6.79
N GLU A 76 0.71 25.67 -5.59
CA GLU A 76 0.73 24.90 -4.34
C GLU A 76 -0.53 24.05 -4.15
N THR A 77 -1.70 24.64 -4.41
CA THR A 77 -3.01 23.98 -4.31
C THR A 77 -3.20 22.81 -5.29
N LEU A 78 -2.36 22.70 -6.32
CA LEU A 78 -2.41 21.64 -7.33
C LEU A 78 -1.24 20.66 -7.22
N ARG A 79 -0.34 20.80 -6.24
CA ARG A 79 0.78 19.86 -6.08
C ARG A 79 0.31 18.46 -5.66
N VAL A 80 -0.77 18.39 -4.89
CA VAL A 80 -1.39 17.16 -4.40
C VAL A 80 -1.79 16.20 -5.53
N VAL A 81 -2.17 16.76 -6.69
CA VAL A 81 -2.55 15.98 -7.89
C VAL A 81 -1.40 15.10 -8.40
N GLY A 82 -0.14 15.43 -8.07
CA GLY A 82 1.00 14.58 -8.41
C GLY A 82 0.90 13.18 -7.80
N GLU A 83 0.28 13.03 -6.63
CA GLU A 83 0.04 11.72 -6.02
C GLU A 83 -0.96 10.90 -6.85
N THR A 84 -2.04 11.53 -7.33
CA THR A 84 -3.00 10.88 -8.24
C THR A 84 -2.36 10.46 -9.55
N GLU A 85 -1.47 11.28 -10.11
CA GLU A 85 -0.75 10.95 -11.35
C GLU A 85 0.24 9.79 -11.14
N PHE A 86 0.85 9.70 -9.96
CA PHE A 86 1.81 8.67 -9.62
C PHE A 86 1.20 7.26 -9.54
N VAL A 87 -0.06 7.14 -9.12
CA VAL A 87 -0.75 5.85 -8.91
C VAL A 87 -1.59 5.38 -10.10
N ASN A 88 -1.59 6.13 -11.20
CA ASN A 88 -2.41 5.87 -12.39
C ASN A 88 -1.72 5.00 -13.44
#